data_AF-A0A0U5GLG8-F1
#
_entry.id   AF-A0A0U5GLG8-F1
#
_cell.length_a   1.000
_cell.length_b   1.000
_cell.length_c   1.000
_cell.angle_alpha   90.00
_cell.angle_beta   90.00
_cell.angle_gamma   90.00
#
_symmetry.space_group_name_H-M   'P 1'
#
loop_
_entity.id
_entity.type
_entity.pdbx_description
1 polymer ?
#
loop_
_entity_poly.entity_id
_entity_poly.type
_entity_poly.pdbx_seq_one_letter_code
_entity_poly.pdbx_strand_id
1 'polypeptide(L)'
;MGTRGLLFIRWEGRYYVYYNHYDSYPEGLGEAIVENIPITPEEYQEWLDNMRQTYTRLSDQFQEHILPISPDFLQPDGITTPKDRYFRSYLAVDDRLEERPTLALENYSGDLWIEWTYMIDLDRELLVVNQSAVFQLARLPHCPNWHGFLEQDNHGRTVLAVETPSGLIGVGADNIEVDNDLRDKYASFDLTAGSLEILEKSIQDRTPRVTILTLNILSICQEYRGLLDASYMDWSSKSFPFREIASAIVSVAAGEVVYASPENFDGRYRKEGFFRVPETALPVSIVCFLVSLVNAMPLTLDLDPPLPRKIIRFGWGTCLYISPRGLT
;
A
#
# COMPACT_ATOMS: atom_id res chain seq x y z
N MET A 1 30.84 8.73 3.39
CA MET A 1 29.68 8.32 2.58
C MET A 1 28.50 8.29 3.54
N GLY A 2 27.45 9.07 3.31
CA GLY A 2 26.30 9.12 4.22
C GLY A 2 25.35 7.94 3.99
N THR A 3 24.55 7.59 5.00
CA THR A 3 23.46 6.63 4.88
C THR A 3 22.20 7.30 4.33
N ARG A 4 21.46 6.60 3.50
CA ARG A 4 20.20 7.07 2.91
C ARG A 4 19.04 6.46 3.64
N GLY A 5 17.90 7.11 3.52
CA GLY A 5 16.72 6.66 4.21
C GLY A 5 15.43 7.25 3.70
N LEU A 6 14.34 6.61 4.11
CA LEU A 6 12.99 7.06 3.81
C LEU A 6 12.28 7.42 5.10
N LEU A 7 11.59 8.57 5.08
CA LEU A 7 10.63 8.96 6.08
C LEU A 7 9.23 8.78 5.50
N PHE A 8 8.46 7.90 6.11
CA PHE A 8 7.06 7.67 5.83
C PHE A 8 6.23 8.46 6.83
N ILE A 9 5.25 9.21 6.36
CA ILE A 9 4.21 9.77 7.21
C ILE A 9 2.90 9.08 6.83
N ARG A 10 2.20 8.52 7.81
CA ARG A 10 0.94 7.81 7.60
C ARG A 10 -0.20 8.57 8.25
N TRP A 11 -1.22 8.89 7.46
CA TRP A 11 -2.44 9.55 7.92
C TRP A 11 -3.64 9.15 7.07
N GLU A 12 -4.75 8.82 7.74
CA GLU A 12 -5.97 8.26 7.14
C GLU A 12 -5.68 7.06 6.23
N GLY A 13 -4.69 6.25 6.61
CA GLY A 13 -4.23 5.09 5.84
C GLY A 13 -3.46 5.39 4.55
N ARG A 14 -3.18 6.67 4.23
CA ARG A 14 -2.28 7.07 3.14
C ARG A 14 -0.86 7.26 3.64
N TYR A 15 0.11 6.83 2.84
CA TYR A 15 1.54 6.97 3.06
C TYR A 15 2.10 8.11 2.21
N TYR A 16 2.85 9.00 2.85
CA TYR A 16 3.59 10.09 2.23
C TYR A 16 5.07 9.79 2.41
N VAL A 17 5.80 9.65 1.30
CA VAL A 17 7.19 9.17 1.32
C VAL A 17 8.14 10.30 1.01
N TYR A 18 9.13 10.48 1.89
CA TYR A 18 10.15 11.51 1.77
C TYR A 18 11.53 10.84 1.76
N TYR A 19 12.36 11.21 0.79
CA TYR A 19 13.72 10.69 0.66
C TYR A 19 14.73 11.58 1.36
N ASN A 20 15.63 10.95 2.13
CA ASN A 20 16.75 11.61 2.77
C ASN A 20 18.08 11.07 2.22
N HIS A 21 18.93 11.97 1.74
CA HIS A 21 20.16 11.63 1.02
C HIS A 21 21.30 11.18 1.94
N TYR A 22 21.41 11.71 3.16
CA TYR A 22 22.59 11.54 4.02
C TYR A 22 22.22 11.46 5.50
N ASP A 23 23.08 10.81 6.27
CA ASP A 23 22.96 10.71 7.73
C ASP A 23 21.63 10.14 8.23
N SER A 24 21.10 9.15 7.51
CA SER A 24 19.82 8.52 7.84
C SER A 24 19.86 7.54 9.02
N TYR A 25 21.03 7.30 9.62
CA TYR A 25 21.16 6.46 10.81
C TYR A 25 20.43 7.08 12.03
N PRO A 26 20.19 6.32 13.11
CA PRO A 26 19.40 6.78 14.25
C PRO A 26 19.93 8.06 14.90
N GLU A 27 21.24 8.22 14.98
CA GLU A 27 21.94 9.40 15.51
C GLU A 27 21.92 10.62 14.59
N GLY A 28 21.35 10.50 13.37
CA GLY A 28 21.22 11.59 12.41
C GLY A 28 19.75 11.92 12.17
N LEU A 29 19.17 11.37 11.10
CA LEU A 29 17.76 11.56 10.75
C LEU A 29 16.82 11.14 11.88
N GLY A 30 17.13 10.03 12.57
CA GLY A 30 16.28 9.55 13.64
C GLY A 30 16.21 10.52 14.83
N GLU A 31 17.35 11.09 15.25
CA GLU A 31 17.38 12.17 16.24
C GLU A 31 16.63 13.40 15.75
N ALA A 32 16.84 13.82 14.50
CA ALA A 32 16.09 14.93 13.92
C ALA A 32 14.57 14.69 13.93
N ILE A 33 14.11 13.47 13.70
CA ILE A 33 12.69 13.10 13.81
C ILE A 33 12.21 13.21 15.25
N VAL A 34 12.93 12.60 16.19
CA VAL A 34 12.55 12.56 17.61
C VAL A 34 12.59 13.95 18.25
N GLU A 35 13.53 14.81 17.88
CA GLU A 35 13.62 16.19 18.36
C GLU A 35 12.47 17.08 17.89
N ASN A 36 11.89 16.79 16.72
CA ASN A 36 10.73 17.51 16.21
C ASN A 36 9.42 17.12 16.91
N ILE A 37 9.40 16.03 17.67
CA ILE A 37 8.23 15.58 18.42
C ILE A 37 8.26 16.24 19.81
N PRO A 38 7.21 16.94 20.27
CA PRO A 38 7.24 17.58 21.58
C PRO A 38 7.11 16.58 22.74
N ILE A 39 7.74 16.93 23.87
CA ILE A 39 7.75 16.12 25.11
C ILE A 39 6.50 16.38 25.96
N THR A 40 6.10 17.65 26.01
CA THR A 40 5.03 18.11 26.90
C THR A 40 3.68 17.71 26.31
N PRO A 41 2.75 17.10 27.09
CA PRO A 41 1.48 16.60 26.56
C PRO A 41 0.67 17.65 25.79
N GLU A 42 0.65 18.89 26.26
CA GLU A 42 -0.04 19.99 25.60
C GLU A 42 0.58 20.36 24.25
N GLU A 43 1.91 20.49 24.20
CA GLU A 43 2.65 20.78 22.96
C GLU A 43 2.57 19.60 21.98
N TYR A 44 2.62 18.38 22.50
CA TYR A 44 2.47 17.16 21.72
C TYR A 44 1.11 17.10 21.02
N GLN A 45 0.03 17.42 21.74
CA GLN A 45 -1.30 17.44 21.17
C GLN A 45 -1.43 18.52 20.08
N GLU A 46 -0.90 19.72 20.32
CA GLU A 46 -0.90 20.80 19.32
C GLU A 46 -0.10 20.41 18.06
N TRP A 47 1.08 19.80 18.24
CA TRP A 47 1.89 19.27 17.14
C TRP A 47 1.15 18.18 16.37
N LEU A 48 0.52 17.24 17.08
CA LEU A 48 -0.22 16.13 16.48
C LEU A 48 -1.40 16.64 15.65
N ASP A 49 -2.17 17.59 16.17
CA ASP A 49 -3.30 18.19 15.47
C ASP A 49 -2.82 18.98 14.24
N ASN A 50 -1.71 19.71 14.33
CA ASN A 50 -1.12 20.43 13.21
C ASN A 50 -0.62 19.46 12.11
N MET A 51 0.06 18.39 12.50
CA MET A 51 0.50 17.33 11.58
C MET A 51 -0.70 16.72 10.85
N ARG A 52 -1.73 16.29 11.60
CA ARG A 52 -2.97 15.74 11.02
C ARG A 52 -3.64 16.71 10.06
N GLN A 53 -3.79 17.98 10.44
CA GLN A 53 -4.35 19.02 9.56
C GLN A 53 -3.53 19.23 8.29
N THR A 54 -2.20 19.20 8.40
CA THR A 54 -1.31 19.32 7.24
C THR A 54 -1.53 18.19 6.25
N TYR A 55 -1.55 16.93 6.72
CA TYR A 55 -1.72 15.78 5.83
C TYR A 55 -3.17 15.62 5.33
N THR A 56 -4.19 16.01 6.11
CA THR A 56 -5.57 16.14 5.61
C THR A 56 -5.62 17.12 4.43
N ARG A 57 -5.03 18.31 4.56
CA ARG A 57 -4.98 19.28 3.46
C ARG A 57 -4.26 18.74 2.23
N LEU A 58 -3.14 18.01 2.41
CA LEU A 58 -2.44 17.39 1.29
C LEU A 58 -3.29 16.28 0.64
N SER A 59 -3.99 15.49 1.44
CA SER A 59 -4.95 14.48 0.96
C SER A 59 -6.05 15.11 0.12
N ASP A 60 -6.70 16.16 0.63
CA ASP A 60 -7.76 16.90 -0.08
C ASP A 60 -7.24 17.47 -1.40
N GLN A 61 -6.07 18.13 -1.39
CA GLN A 61 -5.45 18.67 -2.61
C GLN A 61 -5.16 17.57 -3.63
N PHE A 62 -4.63 16.44 -3.18
CA PHE A 62 -4.36 15.29 -4.03
C PHE A 62 -5.64 14.71 -4.63
N GLN A 63 -6.69 14.56 -3.82
CA GLN A 63 -7.98 14.03 -4.26
C GLN A 63 -8.75 14.96 -5.20
N GLU A 64 -8.68 16.27 -4.99
CA GLU A 64 -9.42 17.25 -5.78
C GLU A 64 -8.71 17.61 -7.10
N HIS A 65 -7.38 17.69 -7.09
CA HIS A 65 -6.64 18.27 -8.20
C HIS A 65 -5.85 17.23 -9.02
N ILE A 66 -5.49 16.09 -8.43
CA ILE A 66 -4.58 15.12 -9.05
C ILE A 66 -5.29 13.84 -9.47
N LEU A 67 -6.15 13.27 -8.60
CA LEU A 67 -6.90 12.06 -8.92
C LEU A 67 -7.96 12.22 -10.04
N PRO A 68 -8.68 13.34 -10.16
CA PRO A 68 -9.74 13.45 -11.16
C PRO A 68 -9.17 13.51 -12.56
N ILE A 69 -9.63 12.61 -13.43
CA ILE A 69 -9.27 12.66 -14.85
C ILE A 69 -10.05 13.80 -15.50
N SER A 70 -9.36 14.90 -15.78
CA SER A 70 -9.94 16.01 -16.52
C SER A 70 -10.43 15.55 -17.91
N PRO A 71 -11.62 15.97 -18.36
CA PRO A 71 -12.07 15.73 -19.72
C PRO A 71 -11.14 16.34 -20.77
N ASP A 72 -10.28 17.29 -20.40
CA ASP A 72 -9.29 17.90 -21.31
C ASP A 72 -8.18 16.93 -21.72
N PHE A 73 -7.97 15.84 -20.97
CA PHE A 73 -7.10 14.74 -21.38
C PHE A 73 -7.60 14.03 -22.65
N LEU A 74 -8.86 14.26 -23.06
CA LEU A 74 -9.49 13.65 -24.25
C LEU A 74 -9.13 14.38 -25.56
N GLN A 75 -8.40 15.51 -25.51
CA GLN A 75 -8.04 16.26 -26.71
C GLN A 75 -6.74 15.73 -27.35
N PRO A 76 -6.71 15.49 -28.68
CA PRO A 76 -5.57 14.88 -29.39
C PRO A 76 -4.25 15.68 -29.33
N ASP A 77 -4.35 16.96 -29.00
CA ASP A 77 -3.32 17.99 -29.17
C ASP A 77 -2.51 18.21 -27.89
N GLY A 78 -2.78 17.43 -26.84
CA GLY A 78 -2.32 17.64 -25.45
C GLY A 78 -0.81 17.44 -25.23
N ILE A 79 0.04 18.20 -25.92
CA ILE A 79 1.38 18.48 -25.43
C ILE A 79 1.21 19.37 -24.21
N THR A 80 1.03 18.75 -23.05
CA THR A 80 1.13 19.42 -21.76
C THR A 80 2.53 20.00 -21.64
N THR A 81 2.63 21.31 -21.42
CA THR A 81 3.92 21.93 -21.14
C THR A 81 4.52 21.28 -19.89
N PRO A 82 5.85 21.30 -19.69
CA PRO A 82 6.46 20.77 -18.46
C PRO A 82 5.80 21.35 -17.19
N LYS A 83 5.39 22.62 -17.25
CA LYS A 83 4.65 23.31 -16.20
C LYS A 83 3.28 22.69 -15.94
N ASP A 84 2.50 22.41 -16.99
CA ASP A 84 1.19 21.76 -16.86
C ASP A 84 1.30 20.33 -16.33
N ARG A 85 2.36 19.60 -16.69
CA ARG A 85 2.62 18.25 -16.14
C ARG A 85 2.93 18.31 -14.66
N TYR A 86 3.74 19.27 -14.23
CA TYR A 86 4.06 19.47 -12.82
C TYR A 86 2.81 19.81 -12.00
N PHE A 87 1.99 20.78 -12.45
CA PHE A 87 0.74 21.15 -11.75
C PHE A 87 -0.29 20.02 -11.67
N ARG A 88 -0.16 18.99 -12.49
CA ARG A 88 -1.01 17.80 -12.50
C ARG A 88 -0.32 16.57 -11.88
N SER A 89 0.86 16.76 -11.28
CA SER A 89 1.61 15.73 -10.58
C SER A 89 1.41 15.85 -9.08
N TYR A 90 1.62 14.74 -8.35
CA TYR A 90 1.69 14.74 -6.88
C TYR A 90 2.77 15.69 -6.36
N LEU A 91 3.80 15.99 -7.16
CA LEU A 91 4.84 16.96 -6.83
C LEU A 91 4.33 18.41 -6.70
N ALA A 92 3.13 18.72 -7.22
CA ALA A 92 2.48 20.01 -6.97
C ALA A 92 1.74 20.07 -5.63
N VAL A 93 1.47 18.92 -5.01
CA VAL A 93 0.89 18.83 -3.66
C VAL A 93 1.97 19.05 -2.62
N ASP A 94 3.10 18.34 -2.77
CA ASP A 94 4.34 18.55 -2.00
C ASP A 94 5.51 18.11 -2.87
N ASP A 95 6.44 19.02 -3.14
CA ASP A 95 7.56 18.82 -4.06
C ASP A 95 8.69 17.98 -3.47
N ARG A 96 8.62 17.69 -2.17
CA ARG A 96 9.55 16.82 -1.44
C ARG A 96 9.14 15.35 -1.48
N LEU A 97 7.94 15.05 -1.97
CA LEU A 97 7.46 13.67 -2.08
C LEU A 97 8.31 12.90 -3.09
N GLU A 98 8.83 11.76 -2.66
CA GLU A 98 9.53 10.82 -3.55
C GLU A 98 8.52 10.17 -4.51
N GLU A 99 7.36 9.80 -3.97
CA GLU A 99 6.29 9.17 -4.72
C GLU A 99 4.91 9.75 -4.38
N ARG A 100 3.94 9.40 -5.22
CA ARG A 100 2.55 9.78 -5.01
C ARG A 100 2.05 9.23 -3.66
N PRO A 101 1.17 9.94 -2.94
CA PRO A 101 0.52 9.38 -1.76
C PRO A 101 -0.18 8.05 -2.10
N THR A 102 0.16 6.97 -1.40
CA THR A 102 -0.35 5.61 -1.66
C THR A 102 -1.13 5.07 -0.47
N LEU A 103 -2.08 4.17 -0.70
CA LEU A 103 -2.80 3.45 0.39
C LEU A 103 -2.08 2.17 0.83
N ALA A 104 -0.99 1.84 0.16
CA ALA A 104 -0.29 0.57 0.23
C ALA A 104 1.20 0.86 0.12
N LEU A 105 1.95 0.49 1.16
CA LEU A 105 3.39 0.73 1.19
C LEU A 105 4.10 -0.42 0.47
N GLU A 106 4.86 -0.10 -0.58
CA GLU A 106 5.72 -1.09 -1.21
C GLU A 106 6.85 -1.48 -0.24
N ASN A 107 7.35 -2.72 -0.38
CA ASN A 107 8.40 -3.17 0.50
C ASN A 107 9.74 -2.51 0.10
N TYR A 108 10.12 -1.43 0.79
CA TYR A 108 11.44 -0.80 0.63
C TYR A 108 12.55 -1.50 1.43
N SER A 109 12.22 -2.54 2.22
CA SER A 109 13.25 -3.34 2.90
C SER A 109 14.01 -4.17 1.86
N GLY A 110 15.30 -3.86 1.70
CA GLY A 110 16.18 -4.55 0.75
C GLY A 110 16.41 -3.84 -0.58
N ASP A 111 15.97 -2.59 -0.76
CA ASP A 111 16.57 -1.74 -1.81
C ASP A 111 18.06 -1.58 -1.50
N LEU A 112 18.93 -1.88 -2.48
CA LEU A 112 20.40 -1.86 -2.36
C LEU A 112 20.95 -0.48 -1.96
N TRP A 113 20.08 0.52 -1.87
CA TRP A 113 20.38 1.90 -1.67
C TRP A 113 19.66 2.57 -0.48
N ILE A 114 18.81 1.85 0.26
CA ILE A 114 18.11 2.40 1.44
C ILE A 114 18.55 1.65 2.70
N GLU A 115 19.33 2.31 3.55
CA GLU A 115 19.85 1.71 4.79
C GLU A 115 18.91 1.87 5.99
N TRP A 116 18.10 2.93 6.02
CA TRP A 116 17.22 3.24 7.16
C TRP A 116 15.83 3.69 6.72
N THR A 117 14.81 3.22 7.43
CA THR A 117 13.43 3.68 7.23
C THR A 117 12.81 4.08 8.55
N TYR A 118 12.06 5.18 8.53
CA TYR A 118 11.30 5.70 9.66
C TYR A 118 9.87 5.91 9.22
N MET A 119 8.90 5.55 10.04
CA MET A 119 7.49 5.82 9.79
C MET A 119 6.88 6.51 11.00
N ILE A 120 6.30 7.68 10.80
CA ILE A 120 5.43 8.34 11.78
C ILE A 120 3.99 8.01 11.40
N ASP A 121 3.37 7.12 12.17
CA ASP A 121 1.95 6.77 12.05
C ASP A 121 1.11 7.71 12.91
N LEU A 122 0.45 8.67 12.27
CA LEU A 122 -0.43 9.63 12.93
C LEU A 122 -1.81 9.04 13.26
N ASP A 123 -2.19 7.92 12.64
CA ASP A 123 -3.46 7.22 12.94
C ASP A 123 -3.37 6.51 14.28
N ARG A 124 -2.21 5.89 14.55
CA ARG A 124 -1.96 5.09 15.76
C ARG A 124 -1.05 5.76 16.77
N GLU A 125 -0.51 6.91 16.42
CA GLU A 125 0.46 7.66 17.20
C GLU A 125 1.74 6.84 17.48
N LEU A 126 2.31 6.23 16.44
CA LEU A 126 3.48 5.35 16.51
C LEU A 126 4.68 5.90 15.72
N LEU A 127 5.89 5.64 16.20
CA LEU A 127 7.12 5.75 15.42
C LEU A 127 7.64 4.34 15.14
N VAL A 128 7.76 3.97 13.87
CA VAL A 128 8.30 2.67 13.46
C VAL A 128 9.65 2.86 12.78
N VAL A 129 10.66 2.12 13.21
CA VAL A 129 12.01 2.13 12.63
C VAL A 129 12.24 0.77 11.95
N ASN A 130 12.70 0.81 10.70
CA ASN A 130 12.98 -0.37 9.87
C ASN A 130 11.82 -1.38 9.79
N GLN A 131 10.59 -0.88 9.85
CA GLN A 131 9.34 -1.66 9.78
C GLN A 131 9.18 -2.69 10.91
N SER A 132 9.94 -2.56 12.01
CA SER A 132 10.03 -3.61 13.02
C SER A 132 10.13 -3.10 14.46
N ALA A 133 10.88 -2.03 14.72
CA ALA A 133 10.94 -1.42 16.05
C ALA A 133 9.86 -0.36 16.19
N VAL A 134 8.90 -0.56 17.11
CA VAL A 134 7.68 0.25 17.22
C VAL A 134 7.62 0.99 18.55
N PHE A 135 7.69 2.32 18.52
CA PHE A 135 7.59 3.19 19.68
C PHE A 135 6.24 3.91 19.73
N GLN A 136 5.75 4.19 20.93
CA GLN A 136 4.63 5.11 21.14
C GLN A 136 5.11 6.57 21.03
N LEU A 137 4.54 7.37 20.13
CA LEU A 137 4.95 8.77 19.91
C LEU A 137 4.87 9.60 21.19
N ALA A 138 3.75 9.53 21.91
CA ALA A 138 3.48 10.32 23.11
C ALA A 138 4.44 10.05 24.29
N ARG A 139 5.24 8.97 24.22
CA ARG A 139 6.15 8.55 25.29
C ARG A 139 7.57 8.39 24.80
N LEU A 140 7.89 8.88 23.60
CA LEU A 140 9.21 8.71 23.02
C LEU A 140 10.30 9.20 24.00
N PRO A 141 11.34 8.40 24.24
CA PRO A 141 12.53 8.92 24.89
C PRO A 141 13.18 9.93 23.95
N HIS A 142 13.43 11.15 24.41
CA HIS A 142 14.15 12.16 23.63
C HIS A 142 15.66 12.02 23.81
N CYS A 143 16.42 12.71 22.94
CA CYS A 143 17.88 12.74 22.94
C CYS A 143 18.47 12.92 24.36
N PRO A 144 19.59 12.25 24.67
CA PRO A 144 20.53 11.62 23.73
C PRO A 144 20.38 10.09 23.55
N ASN A 145 19.40 9.42 24.16
CA ASN A 145 19.44 7.95 24.32
C ASN A 145 18.32 7.18 23.60
N TRP A 146 17.54 7.81 22.73
CA TRP A 146 16.37 7.15 22.13
C TRP A 146 16.77 5.94 21.26
N HIS A 147 17.86 6.07 20.51
CA HIS A 147 18.41 5.02 19.66
C HIS A 147 19.08 3.90 20.46
N GLY A 148 19.36 4.11 21.76
CA GLY A 148 19.87 3.07 22.67
C GLY A 148 18.86 1.95 22.96
N PHE A 149 17.59 2.14 22.60
CA PHE A 149 16.57 1.10 22.65
C PHE A 149 16.49 0.26 21.37
N LEU A 150 17.35 0.50 20.39
CA LEU A 150 17.42 -0.27 19.15
C LEU A 150 18.52 -1.33 19.23
N GLU A 151 18.17 -2.58 18.93
CA GLU A 151 19.10 -3.71 18.83
C GLU A 151 18.93 -4.43 17.48
N GLN A 152 19.82 -5.37 17.19
CA GLN A 152 19.64 -6.30 16.08
C GLN A 152 19.33 -7.70 16.60
N ASP A 153 18.32 -8.34 16.00
CA ASP A 153 18.03 -9.74 16.29
C ASP A 153 19.04 -10.68 15.59
N ASN A 154 18.90 -11.99 15.84
CA ASN A 154 19.77 -13.00 15.22
C ASN A 154 19.69 -13.07 13.68
N HIS A 155 18.72 -12.38 13.07
CA HIS A 155 18.54 -12.28 11.62
C HIS A 155 18.98 -10.91 11.09
N GLY A 156 19.60 -10.05 11.92
CA GLY A 156 20.05 -8.72 11.54
C GLY A 156 18.93 -7.69 11.41
N ARG A 157 17.71 -7.99 11.88
CA ARG A 157 16.58 -7.06 11.86
C ARG A 157 16.68 -6.10 13.04
N THR A 158 16.43 -4.82 12.81
CA THR A 158 16.33 -3.83 13.89
C THR A 158 15.13 -4.17 14.77
N VAL A 159 15.31 -4.33 16.08
CA VAL A 159 14.23 -4.61 17.03
C VAL A 159 14.39 -3.73 18.25
N LEU A 160 13.36 -3.65 19.08
CA LEU A 160 13.50 -3.01 20.39
C LEU A 160 14.34 -3.88 21.31
N ALA A 161 15.21 -3.25 22.09
CA ALA A 161 16.02 -3.91 23.11
C ALA A 161 15.13 -4.61 24.13
N VAL A 162 15.56 -5.75 24.66
CA VAL A 162 14.78 -6.54 25.63
C VAL A 162 14.47 -5.75 26.91
N GLU A 163 15.34 -4.81 27.27
CA GLU A 163 15.18 -3.88 28.39
C GLU A 163 14.25 -2.69 28.12
N THR A 164 13.67 -2.57 26.92
CA THR A 164 12.79 -1.44 26.58
C THR A 164 11.55 -1.45 27.47
N PRO A 165 11.28 -0.37 28.23
CA PRO A 165 10.11 -0.29 29.10
C PRO A 165 8.80 -0.50 28.32
N SER A 166 7.88 -1.30 28.85
CA SER A 166 6.60 -1.62 28.18
C SER A 166 5.76 -0.40 27.84
N GLY A 167 5.92 0.71 28.57
CA GLY A 167 5.24 1.96 28.28
C GLY A 167 5.73 2.68 27.02
N LEU A 168 6.92 2.35 26.51
CA LEU A 168 7.49 2.90 25.26
C LEU A 168 7.12 2.08 24.03
N ILE A 169 6.82 0.79 24.23
CA ILE A 169 6.50 -0.14 23.15
C ILE A 169 5.13 0.23 22.60
N GLY A 170 5.10 0.61 21.33
CA GLY A 170 3.86 0.82 20.61
C GLY A 170 3.22 -0.52 20.25
N VAL A 171 1.90 -0.61 20.39
CA VAL A 171 1.14 -1.77 19.90
C VAL A 171 0.75 -1.48 18.46
N GLY A 172 1.21 -2.32 17.52
CA GLY A 172 0.80 -2.25 16.10
C GLY A 172 -0.70 -2.50 15.91
N ALA A 173 -1.16 -2.61 14.66
CA ALA A 173 -2.58 -2.84 14.40
C ALA A 173 -3.11 -4.04 15.20
N ASP A 174 -4.34 -3.90 15.71
CA ASP A 174 -5.07 -5.01 16.30
C ASP A 174 -5.00 -6.22 15.37
N ASN A 175 -4.66 -7.39 15.93
CA ASN A 175 -4.76 -8.66 15.23
C ASN A 175 -6.10 -8.69 14.51
N ILE A 176 -6.10 -9.08 13.22
CA ILE A 176 -7.33 -9.26 12.45
C ILE A 176 -8.32 -10.03 13.32
N GLU A 177 -9.38 -9.37 13.78
CA GLU A 177 -10.42 -10.00 14.59
C GLU A 177 -11.13 -11.00 13.68
N VAL A 178 -10.70 -12.25 13.76
CA VAL A 178 -11.39 -13.36 13.13
C VAL A 178 -12.58 -13.68 14.02
N ASP A 179 -13.79 -13.42 13.50
CA ASP A 179 -15.04 -13.84 14.13
C ASP A 179 -14.95 -15.33 14.50
N ASN A 180 -15.11 -15.63 15.80
CA ASN A 180 -14.98 -16.99 16.31
C ASN A 180 -16.03 -17.94 15.70
N ASP A 181 -17.24 -17.44 15.40
CA ASP A 181 -18.29 -18.24 14.77
C ASP A 181 -17.91 -18.59 13.32
N LEU A 182 -17.27 -17.66 12.60
CA LEU A 182 -16.70 -17.93 11.29
C LEU A 182 -15.51 -18.88 11.39
N ARG A 183 -14.63 -18.71 12.37
CA ARG A 183 -13.48 -19.59 12.58
C ARG A 183 -13.93 -21.04 12.79
N ASP A 184 -14.92 -21.26 13.64
CA ASP A 184 -15.44 -22.60 13.93
C ASP A 184 -16.17 -23.19 12.72
N LYS A 185 -16.94 -22.37 12.00
CA LYS A 185 -17.55 -22.76 10.72
C LYS A 185 -16.49 -23.17 9.70
N TYR A 186 -15.41 -22.41 9.55
CA TYR A 186 -14.39 -22.71 8.56
C TYR A 186 -13.43 -23.83 8.99
N ALA A 187 -13.24 -24.04 10.30
CA ALA A 187 -12.52 -25.18 10.85
C ALA A 187 -13.22 -26.52 10.55
N SER A 188 -14.51 -26.51 10.23
CA SER A 188 -15.25 -27.70 9.78
C SER A 188 -14.94 -28.11 8.34
N PHE A 189 -14.35 -27.21 7.53
CA PHE A 189 -13.81 -27.60 6.24
C PHE A 189 -12.44 -28.24 6.46
N ASP A 190 -12.20 -29.37 5.79
CA ASP A 190 -10.91 -30.07 5.78
C ASP A 190 -9.89 -29.27 4.93
N LEU A 191 -9.52 -28.09 5.43
CA LEU A 191 -8.62 -27.16 4.78
C LEU A 191 -7.18 -27.57 5.08
N THR A 192 -6.53 -28.17 4.08
CA THR A 192 -5.07 -28.31 4.11
C THR A 192 -4.43 -27.03 3.61
N ALA A 193 -3.65 -26.36 4.47
CA ALA A 193 -2.74 -25.30 4.03
C ALA A 193 -1.71 -25.90 3.06
N GLY A 194 -1.77 -25.48 1.80
CA GLY A 194 -0.83 -25.89 0.75
C GLY A 194 0.19 -24.81 0.46
N SER A 195 1.41 -25.19 0.09
CA SER A 195 2.39 -24.24 -0.43
C SER A 195 2.03 -23.82 -1.87
N LEU A 196 2.51 -22.65 -2.27
CA LEU A 196 2.36 -22.16 -3.65
C LEU A 196 2.88 -23.19 -4.68
N GLU A 197 3.96 -23.90 -4.33
CA GLU A 197 4.56 -24.97 -5.14
C GLU A 197 3.62 -26.17 -5.38
N ILE A 198 2.76 -26.51 -4.43
CA ILE A 198 1.75 -27.57 -4.59
C ILE A 198 0.70 -27.13 -5.61
N LEU A 199 0.32 -25.85 -5.58
CA LEU A 199 -0.65 -25.26 -6.49
C LEU A 199 -0.12 -25.27 -7.93
N GLU A 200 1.16 -24.91 -8.14
CA GLU A 200 1.84 -24.95 -9.43
C GLU A 200 1.92 -26.37 -10.02
N LYS A 201 2.28 -27.36 -9.22
CA LYS A 201 2.34 -28.77 -9.64
C LYS A 201 0.98 -29.33 -10.03
N SER A 202 -0.10 -28.78 -9.46
CA SER A 202 -1.47 -29.26 -9.71
C SER A 202 -2.04 -28.86 -11.07
N ILE A 203 -1.34 -28.03 -11.86
CA ILE A 203 -1.83 -27.48 -13.13
C ILE A 203 -1.92 -28.53 -14.26
N GLN A 204 -1.10 -29.59 -14.21
CA GLN A 204 -0.92 -30.52 -15.34
C GLN A 204 -2.15 -31.38 -15.66
N ASP A 205 -3.02 -31.65 -14.68
CA ASP A 205 -4.17 -32.57 -14.83
C ASP A 205 -5.54 -31.87 -14.72
N ARG A 206 -5.58 -30.54 -14.86
CA ARG A 206 -6.78 -29.73 -14.64
C ARG A 206 -7.44 -29.32 -15.96
N THR A 207 -8.75 -29.04 -15.88
CA THR A 207 -9.48 -28.46 -17.02
C THR A 207 -8.91 -27.07 -17.35
N PRO A 208 -8.98 -26.61 -18.62
CA PRO A 208 -8.45 -25.30 -19.01
C PRO A 208 -8.96 -24.14 -18.16
N ARG A 209 -10.23 -24.18 -17.76
CA ARG A 209 -10.82 -23.17 -16.88
C ARG A 209 -10.16 -23.15 -15.50
N VAL A 210 -10.00 -24.32 -14.86
CA VAL A 210 -9.38 -24.41 -13.54
C VAL A 210 -7.91 -24.02 -13.63
N THR A 211 -7.20 -24.39 -14.71
CA THR A 211 -5.84 -23.95 -14.97
C THR A 211 -5.72 -22.43 -15.03
N ILE A 212 -6.60 -21.77 -15.80
CA ILE A 212 -6.60 -20.30 -15.91
C ILE A 212 -6.86 -19.65 -14.54
N LEU A 213 -7.86 -20.11 -13.78
CA LEU A 213 -8.16 -19.56 -12.45
C LEU A 213 -6.98 -19.75 -11.49
N THR A 214 -6.35 -20.93 -11.51
CA THR A 214 -5.18 -21.26 -10.69
C THR A 214 -4.00 -20.33 -11.03
N LEU A 215 -3.72 -20.10 -12.32
CA LEU A 215 -2.69 -19.15 -12.75
C LEU A 215 -2.99 -17.72 -12.31
N ASN A 216 -4.25 -17.28 -12.34
CA ASN A 216 -4.61 -15.94 -11.87
C ASN A 216 -4.36 -15.77 -10.37
N ILE A 217 -4.73 -16.75 -9.54
CA ILE A 217 -4.44 -16.72 -8.10
C ILE A 217 -2.93 -16.67 -7.87
N LEU A 218 -2.16 -17.51 -8.57
CA LEU A 218 -0.69 -17.52 -8.46
C LEU A 218 -0.10 -16.16 -8.79
N SER A 219 -0.53 -15.53 -9.88
CA SER A 219 -0.04 -14.21 -10.26
C SER A 219 -0.44 -13.13 -9.27
N ILE A 220 -1.67 -13.12 -8.74
CA ILE A 220 -2.07 -12.20 -7.67
C ILE A 220 -1.17 -12.41 -6.45
N CYS A 221 -0.98 -13.66 -6.02
CA CYS A 221 -0.13 -13.97 -4.88
C CYS A 221 1.33 -13.56 -5.11
N GLN A 222 1.89 -13.77 -6.30
CA GLN A 222 3.28 -13.41 -6.62
C GLN A 222 3.47 -11.90 -6.70
N GLU A 223 2.55 -11.21 -7.38
CA GLU A 223 2.58 -9.76 -7.59
C GLU A 223 2.44 -9.01 -6.27
N TYR A 224 1.44 -9.38 -5.47
CA TYR A 224 1.16 -8.70 -4.21
C TYR A 224 1.90 -9.30 -3.03
N ARG A 225 2.80 -10.28 -3.22
CA ARG A 225 3.54 -10.91 -2.12
C ARG A 225 4.30 -9.89 -1.29
N GLY A 226 5.08 -9.03 -1.95
CA GLY A 226 5.89 -8.02 -1.26
C GLY A 226 5.03 -7.05 -0.46
N LEU A 227 3.88 -6.66 -1.02
CA LEU A 227 2.92 -5.79 -0.35
C LEU A 227 2.25 -6.49 0.84
N LEU A 228 1.81 -7.73 0.66
CA LEU A 228 1.19 -8.53 1.71
C LEU A 228 2.19 -8.76 2.86
N ASP A 229 3.42 -9.18 2.56
CA ASP A 229 4.44 -9.45 3.56
C ASP A 229 4.82 -8.17 4.34
N ALA A 230 4.84 -7.00 3.70
CA ALA A 230 5.17 -5.72 4.34
C ALA A 230 4.00 -5.09 5.10
N SER A 231 2.76 -5.24 4.63
CA SER A 231 1.62 -4.45 5.12
C SER A 231 0.56 -5.26 5.87
N TYR A 232 0.63 -6.59 5.93
CA TYR A 232 -0.45 -7.40 6.53
C TYR A 232 -0.68 -7.11 8.02
N MET A 233 0.38 -6.78 8.76
CA MET A 233 0.28 -6.42 10.19
C MET A 233 -0.30 -5.03 10.40
N ASP A 234 -0.36 -4.20 9.36
CA ASP A 234 -0.89 -2.84 9.41
C ASP A 234 -2.31 -2.73 8.87
N TRP A 235 -2.86 -3.79 8.29
CA TRP A 235 -4.19 -3.77 7.70
C TRP A 235 -5.25 -4.31 8.64
N SER A 236 -6.39 -3.61 8.67
CA SER A 236 -7.62 -4.11 9.25
C SER A 236 -8.50 -4.72 8.14
N SER A 237 -9.54 -5.43 8.53
CA SER A 237 -10.59 -5.91 7.61
C SER A 237 -11.29 -4.77 6.83
N LYS A 238 -11.17 -3.52 7.31
CA LYS A 238 -11.72 -2.33 6.66
C LYS A 238 -10.74 -1.64 5.72
N SER A 239 -9.45 -1.98 5.80
CA SER A 239 -8.41 -1.39 4.95
C SER A 239 -8.72 -1.71 3.49
N PHE A 240 -8.69 -0.67 2.65
CA PHE A 240 -9.03 -0.79 1.24
C PHE A 240 -8.15 -1.83 0.51
N PRO A 241 -6.80 -1.79 0.59
CA PRO A 241 -5.95 -2.77 -0.10
C PRO A 241 -6.26 -4.21 0.29
N PHE A 242 -6.48 -4.46 1.59
CA PHE A 242 -6.86 -5.78 2.09
C PHE A 242 -8.17 -6.26 1.47
N ARG A 243 -9.22 -5.43 1.49
CA ARG A 243 -10.53 -5.77 0.93
C ARG A 243 -10.46 -6.07 -0.56
N GLU A 244 -9.71 -5.28 -1.32
CA GLU A 244 -9.58 -5.50 -2.75
C GLU A 244 -8.86 -6.82 -3.04
N ILE A 245 -7.70 -7.07 -2.43
CA ILE A 245 -6.94 -8.31 -2.63
C ILE A 245 -7.75 -9.54 -2.17
N ALA A 246 -8.40 -9.46 -1.01
CA ALA A 246 -9.25 -10.53 -0.51
C ALA A 246 -10.43 -10.79 -1.45
N SER A 247 -11.13 -9.75 -1.91
CA SER A 247 -12.19 -9.85 -2.90
C SER A 247 -11.67 -10.45 -4.21
N ALA A 248 -10.44 -10.14 -4.60
CA ALA A 248 -9.79 -10.70 -5.78
C ALA A 248 -9.67 -12.22 -5.70
N ILE A 249 -9.04 -12.67 -4.61
CA ILE A 249 -8.75 -14.08 -4.36
C ILE A 249 -10.06 -14.87 -4.27
N VAL A 250 -11.03 -14.36 -3.51
CA VAL A 250 -12.34 -15.02 -3.35
C VAL A 250 -13.08 -15.12 -4.67
N SER A 251 -13.09 -14.07 -5.49
CA SER A 251 -13.83 -14.09 -6.76
C SER A 251 -13.18 -15.00 -7.80
N VAL A 252 -11.85 -15.08 -7.84
CA VAL A 252 -11.15 -16.07 -8.69
C VAL A 252 -11.45 -17.49 -8.20
N ALA A 253 -11.43 -17.72 -6.88
CA ALA A 253 -11.75 -19.02 -6.31
C ALA A 253 -13.21 -19.44 -6.57
N ALA A 254 -14.16 -18.50 -6.52
CA ALA A 254 -15.56 -18.73 -6.86
C ALA A 254 -15.80 -18.87 -8.38
N GLY A 255 -14.80 -18.53 -9.21
CA GLY A 255 -14.93 -18.52 -10.67
C GLY A 255 -15.80 -17.38 -11.19
N GLU A 256 -16.04 -16.35 -10.37
CA GLU A 256 -16.80 -15.13 -10.66
C GLU A 256 -15.91 -14.06 -11.30
N VAL A 257 -15.27 -14.44 -12.40
CA VAL A 257 -14.32 -13.59 -13.12
C VAL A 257 -14.73 -13.41 -14.56
N VAL A 258 -14.50 -12.22 -15.08
CA VAL A 258 -14.68 -11.87 -16.49
C VAL A 258 -13.31 -11.50 -17.05
N TYR A 259 -12.98 -12.09 -18.20
CA TYR A 259 -11.76 -11.77 -18.93
C TYR A 259 -12.08 -10.82 -20.05
N ALA A 260 -11.25 -9.79 -20.22
CA ALA A 260 -11.33 -8.94 -21.39
C ALA A 260 -9.93 -8.66 -21.95
N SER A 261 -9.86 -8.62 -23.28
CA SER A 261 -8.62 -8.28 -23.98
C SER A 261 -8.31 -6.80 -23.78
N PRO A 262 -7.04 -6.42 -23.49
CA PRO A 262 -6.58 -5.03 -23.50
C PRO A 262 -6.98 -4.25 -24.75
N GLU A 263 -7.07 -4.95 -25.89
CA GLU A 263 -7.46 -4.39 -27.19
C GLU A 263 -8.92 -3.92 -27.25
N ASN A 264 -9.77 -4.41 -26.35
CA ASN A 264 -11.18 -4.01 -26.24
C ASN A 264 -11.36 -2.70 -25.44
N PHE A 265 -10.27 -2.14 -24.91
CA PHE A 265 -10.29 -0.88 -24.17
C PHE A 265 -9.68 0.26 -24.99
N ASP A 266 -10.03 1.49 -24.59
CA ASP A 266 -9.40 2.68 -25.17
C ASP A 266 -7.93 2.74 -24.71
N GLY A 267 -7.03 2.35 -25.61
CA GLY A 267 -5.59 2.34 -25.37
C GLY A 267 -4.92 3.71 -25.49
N ARG A 268 -5.67 4.81 -25.68
CA ARG A 268 -5.11 6.16 -25.79
C ARG A 268 -4.22 6.57 -24.61
N TYR A 269 -4.49 6.03 -23.42
CA TYR A 269 -3.77 6.35 -22.19
C TYR A 269 -2.84 5.23 -21.70
N ARG A 270 -2.50 4.30 -22.61
CA ARG A 270 -1.67 3.14 -22.29
C ARG A 270 -0.28 3.56 -21.77
N LYS A 271 0.25 4.71 -22.20
CA LYS A 271 1.58 5.20 -21.78
C LYS A 271 1.57 5.77 -20.36
N GLU A 272 0.43 6.27 -19.94
CA GLU A 272 0.15 6.81 -18.61
C GLU A 272 -0.25 5.68 -17.63
N GLY A 273 -0.40 4.47 -18.16
CA GLY A 273 -0.78 3.28 -17.42
C GLY A 273 -2.26 3.27 -17.10
N PHE A 274 -3.15 3.71 -17.99
CA PHE A 274 -4.61 3.59 -17.81
C PHE A 274 -5.27 3.10 -19.09
N PHE A 275 -6.41 2.42 -18.96
CA PHE A 275 -7.29 2.12 -20.08
C PHE A 275 -8.69 2.57 -19.71
N ARG A 276 -9.41 3.12 -20.69
CA ARG A 276 -10.82 3.47 -20.48
C ARG A 276 -11.69 2.26 -20.76
N VAL A 277 -12.58 1.96 -19.81
CA VAL A 277 -13.63 0.98 -19.99
C VAL A 277 -14.80 1.63 -20.74
N PRO A 278 -15.26 1.07 -21.88
CA PRO A 278 -16.45 1.55 -22.56
C PRO A 278 -17.70 1.41 -21.65
N GLU A 279 -18.53 2.46 -21.57
CA GLU A 279 -19.76 2.45 -20.75
C GLU A 279 -20.72 1.32 -21.12
N THR A 280 -20.67 0.86 -22.37
CA THR A 280 -21.50 -0.22 -22.92
C THR A 280 -20.99 -1.63 -22.60
N ALA A 281 -19.77 -1.77 -22.07
CA ALA A 281 -19.08 -3.06 -22.02
C ALA A 281 -19.26 -3.82 -20.70
N LEU A 282 -19.72 -3.20 -19.60
CA LEU A 282 -19.55 -3.82 -18.27
C LEU A 282 -20.61 -3.49 -17.21
N PRO A 283 -21.07 -4.48 -16.39
CA PRO A 283 -21.99 -4.28 -15.28
C PRO A 283 -21.42 -3.37 -14.16
N VAL A 284 -22.31 -2.90 -13.28
CA VAL A 284 -22.21 -1.63 -12.52
C VAL A 284 -21.18 -1.60 -11.38
N SER A 285 -20.59 -2.73 -11.01
CA SER A 285 -19.58 -2.80 -9.93
C SER A 285 -18.46 -3.73 -10.37
N ILE A 286 -17.23 -3.23 -10.45
CA ILE A 286 -16.09 -3.99 -10.94
C ILE A 286 -14.85 -3.62 -10.15
N VAL A 287 -14.16 -4.64 -9.64
CA VAL A 287 -12.76 -4.56 -9.25
C VAL A 287 -11.91 -5.12 -10.38
N CYS A 288 -10.87 -4.41 -10.78
CA CYS A 288 -9.97 -4.85 -11.85
C CYS A 288 -8.61 -5.20 -11.30
N PHE A 289 -8.14 -6.39 -11.60
CA PHE A 289 -6.76 -6.80 -11.34
C PHE A 289 -6.04 -7.00 -12.66
N LEU A 290 -4.77 -6.64 -12.68
CA LEU A 290 -3.90 -7.04 -13.76
C LEU A 290 -3.13 -8.26 -13.33
N VAL A 291 -3.19 -9.26 -14.19
CA VAL A 291 -2.35 -10.43 -14.10
C VAL A 291 -1.57 -10.48 -15.40
N SER A 292 -0.31 -10.04 -15.33
CA SER A 292 0.60 -10.34 -16.43
C SER A 292 0.96 -11.81 -16.37
N LEU A 293 0.53 -12.58 -17.39
CA LEU A 293 1.04 -13.93 -17.60
C LEU A 293 2.50 -13.92 -18.10
N VAL A 294 3.08 -12.73 -18.39
CA VAL A 294 4.45 -12.57 -18.89
C VAL A 294 5.10 -11.32 -18.27
N ASN A 295 5.98 -11.55 -17.29
CA ASN A 295 6.85 -10.59 -16.59
C ASN A 295 6.15 -9.55 -15.70
N ALA A 296 6.60 -9.57 -14.44
CA ALA A 296 6.18 -8.73 -13.33
C ALA A 296 6.64 -7.28 -13.49
N MET A 297 5.74 -6.34 -13.21
CA MET A 297 6.05 -4.97 -12.82
C MET A 297 4.98 -4.54 -11.80
N PRO A 298 5.39 -4.00 -10.64
CA PRO A 298 4.48 -3.70 -9.54
C PRO A 298 3.40 -2.71 -9.95
N LEU A 299 2.15 -3.04 -9.60
CA LEU A 299 0.96 -2.23 -9.84
C LEU A 299 0.33 -1.76 -8.54
N THR A 300 0.40 -0.44 -8.31
CA THR A 300 -0.35 0.23 -7.25
C THR A 300 -1.79 0.49 -7.71
N LEU A 301 -2.74 -0.23 -7.12
CA LEU A 301 -4.19 -0.02 -7.22
C LEU A 301 -4.62 1.21 -6.41
N ASP A 302 -5.07 2.26 -7.10
CA ASP A 302 -5.92 3.31 -6.53
C ASP A 302 -7.32 3.12 -7.12
N LEU A 303 -8.27 2.60 -6.36
CA LEU A 303 -9.69 2.71 -6.67
C LEU A 303 -10.39 3.35 -5.47
N ASP A 304 -10.75 4.63 -5.56
CA ASP A 304 -11.58 5.29 -4.54
C ASP A 304 -13.06 4.85 -4.65
N PRO A 305 -13.85 4.88 -3.56
CA PRO A 305 -15.28 4.58 -3.59
C PRO A 305 -16.11 5.72 -4.23
N PRO A 306 -17.39 5.47 -4.54
CA PRO A 306 -17.86 5.51 -5.91
C PRO A 306 -17.83 6.93 -6.53
N LEU A 307 -16.82 7.22 -7.34
CA LEU A 307 -16.94 8.27 -8.35
C LEU A 307 -17.78 7.73 -9.54
N PRO A 308 -18.68 8.54 -10.13
CA PRO A 308 -19.64 8.10 -11.15
C PRO A 308 -19.02 7.79 -12.53
N ARG A 309 -17.69 7.65 -12.65
CA ARG A 309 -17.01 7.39 -13.94
C ARG A 309 -15.88 6.38 -13.75
N LYS A 310 -16.09 5.18 -14.31
CA LYS A 310 -15.20 4.01 -14.27
C LYS A 310 -13.89 4.27 -15.04
N ILE A 311 -12.82 4.58 -14.32
CA ILE A 311 -11.47 4.65 -14.88
C ILE A 311 -10.57 3.74 -14.06
N ILE A 312 -9.80 2.89 -14.74
CA ILE A 312 -8.96 1.88 -14.12
C ILE A 312 -7.52 2.09 -14.61
N ARG A 313 -6.57 2.06 -13.66
CA ARG A 313 -5.13 2.15 -13.91
C ARG A 313 -4.57 0.74 -14.16
N PHE A 314 -3.75 0.60 -15.19
CA PHE A 314 -3.22 -0.65 -15.70
C PHE A 314 -1.72 -0.57 -16.07
N GLY A 315 -0.93 -1.55 -15.63
CA GLY A 315 0.36 -1.96 -16.21
C GLY A 315 0.21 -3.13 -17.18
N TRP A 316 1.32 -3.63 -17.71
CA TRP A 316 1.34 -4.56 -18.85
C TRP A 316 0.81 -5.95 -18.47
N GLY A 317 -0.23 -6.45 -19.15
CA GLY A 317 -0.76 -7.80 -18.92
C GLY A 317 -2.21 -8.03 -19.36
N THR A 318 -2.72 -9.25 -19.16
CA THR A 318 -4.13 -9.61 -19.35
C THR A 318 -4.95 -9.08 -18.17
N CYS A 319 -6.10 -8.44 -18.45
CA CYS A 319 -6.93 -7.81 -17.44
C CYS A 319 -7.99 -8.78 -16.90
N LEU A 320 -8.01 -8.96 -15.58
CA LEU A 320 -9.01 -9.71 -14.83
C LEU A 320 -10.06 -8.74 -14.28
N TYR A 321 -11.33 -8.97 -14.61
CA TYR A 321 -12.46 -8.20 -14.10
C TYR A 321 -13.24 -9.04 -13.09
N ILE A 322 -13.55 -8.44 -11.96
CA ILE A 322 -14.26 -9.10 -10.87
C ILE A 322 -15.53 -8.31 -10.61
N SER A 323 -16.68 -8.93 -10.86
CA SER A 323 -17.97 -8.32 -10.57
C SER A 323 -18.47 -8.87 -9.23
N PRO A 324 -18.73 -8.03 -8.22
CA PRO A 324 -19.38 -8.49 -7.01
C PRO A 324 -20.85 -8.75 -7.36
N ARG A 325 -21.18 -9.99 -7.71
CA ARG A 325 -22.56 -10.45 -7.75
C ARG A 325 -22.78 -11.40 -6.59
N GLY A 326 -23.35 -10.87 -5.50
CA GLY A 326 -23.93 -11.70 -4.45
C GLY A 326 -23.12 -11.80 -3.17
N LEU A 327 -22.88 -10.66 -2.51
CA LEU A 327 -22.75 -10.62 -1.05
C LEU A 327 -23.79 -9.62 -0.54
N THR A 328 -25.04 -10.09 -0.44
CA THR A 328 -26.11 -9.50 0.36
C THR A 328 -26.45 -10.44 1.48
#